data_AF-A0A3B9SVL8-F1
#
_entry.id   AF-A0A3B9SVL8-F1
#
_cell.length_a   1.000
_cell.length_b   1.000
_cell.length_c   1.000
_cell.angle_alpha   90.00
_cell.angle_beta   90.00
_cell.angle_gamma   90.00
#
_symmetry.space_group_name_H-M   'P 1'
#
loop_
_entity.id
_entity.type
_entity.pdbx_description
1 polymer ?
#
loop_
_entity_poly.entity_id
_entity_poly.type
_entity_poly.pdbx_seq_one_letter_code
_entity_poly.pdbx_strand_id
1 'polypeptide(L)' 'MATWKCQECDNILENRCKPGKCKVCGATKDKLFKEEQEKGQRRKGAVTAQVNPKP' A
#
# COMPACT_ATOMS: atom_id res chain seq x y z
N MET A 1 -7.14 12.44 13.61
CA MET A 1 -6.49 11.12 13.83
C MET A 1 -6.06 10.63 12.46
N ALA A 2 -4.90 9.98 12.32
CA ALA A 2 -4.44 9.50 11.01
C ALA A 2 -4.67 8.00 10.89
N THR A 3 -5.23 7.59 9.77
CA THR A 3 -5.45 6.18 9.44
C THR A 3 -4.25 5.68 8.64
N TRP A 4 -3.66 4.55 9.05
CA TRP A 4 -2.52 3.92 8.40
C TRP A 4 -2.89 2.51 7.96
N LYS A 5 -2.84 2.24 6.67
CA LYS A 5 -3.10 0.93 6.08
C LYS A 5 -1.80 0.18 5.81
N CYS A 6 -1.72 -1.05 6.29
CA CYS A 6 -0.62 -1.96 5.99
C CYS A 6 -0.81 -2.57 4.58
N GLN A 7 0.15 -2.41 3.68
CA GLN A 7 0.10 -3.00 2.34
C GLN A 7 0.40 -4.51 2.33
N GLU A 8 0.94 -5.05 3.42
CA GLU A 8 1.33 -6.47 3.51
C GLU A 8 0.18 -7.36 4.01
N CYS A 9 -0.64 -6.84 4.93
CA CYS A 9 -1.72 -7.60 5.57
C CYS A 9 -3.08 -6.87 5.54
N ASP A 10 -3.16 -5.75 4.81
CA ASP A 10 -4.34 -4.87 4.68
C ASP A 10 -4.87 -4.27 6.00
N ASN A 11 -4.14 -4.44 7.11
CA ASN A 11 -4.62 -4.00 8.42
C ASN A 11 -4.62 -2.47 8.58
N ILE A 12 -5.70 -1.95 9.16
CA ILE A 12 -5.90 -0.52 9.43
C ILE A 12 -5.44 -0.18 10.85
N LEU A 13 -4.64 0.87 10.98
CA LEU A 13 -4.04 1.36 12.22
C LEU A 13 -4.39 2.83 12.38
N GLU A 14 -5.20 3.16 13.37
CA GLU A 14 -5.55 4.55 13.69
C GLU A 14 -4.59 5.09 14.73
N ASN A 15 -3.70 5.99 14.33
CA ASN A 15 -2.70 6.55 15.23
C ASN A 15 -2.35 7.99 14.85
N ARG A 16 -2.05 8.83 15.84
CA ARG A 16 -1.66 10.22 15.59
C ARG A 16 -0.29 10.31 14.90
N CYS A 17 0.61 9.37 15.20
CA CYS A 17 1.95 9.29 14.61
C CYS A 17 2.09 8.07 13.68
N LYS A 18 2.99 8.14 12.70
CA LYS A 18 3.29 7.01 11.80
C LYS A 18 3.78 5.80 12.61
N PRO A 19 3.10 4.65 12.59
CA PRO A 19 3.56 3.47 13.31
C PRO A 19 4.90 2.98 12.73
N GLY A 20 5.86 2.64 13.60
CA GLY A 20 7.16 2.10 13.17
C GLY A 20 7.05 0.70 12.56
N LYS A 21 6.02 -0.06 12.94
CA LYS A 21 5.71 -1.40 12.47
C LYS A 21 4.21 -1.70 12.55
N CYS A 22 3.72 -2.59 11.68
CA CYS A 22 2.38 -3.14 11.77
C CYS A 22 2.25 -3.97 13.04
N LYS A 23 1.18 -3.77 13.82
CA LYS A 23 0.91 -4.55 15.03
C LYS A 23 0.43 -5.98 14.72
N VAL A 24 -0.07 -6.23 13.51
CA VAL A 24 -0.62 -7.53 13.10
C VAL A 24 0.45 -8.42 12.49
N CYS A 25 1.13 -7.96 11.42
CA CYS A 25 2.12 -8.78 10.72
C CYS A 25 3.58 -8.44 11.05
N GLY A 26 3.85 -7.30 11.70
CA GLY A 26 5.23 -6.86 11.95
C GLY A 26 5.89 -6.12 10.78
N ALA A 27 5.20 -5.90 9.65
CA ALA A 27 5.69 -5.11 8.52
C ALA A 27 6.24 -3.76 8.97
N THR A 28 7.36 -3.31 8.40
CA THR A 28 7.97 -2.03 8.74
C THR A 28 7.13 -0.84 8.26
N LYS A 29 7.39 0.35 8.81
CA LYS A 29 6.76 1.63 8.41
C LYS A 29 6.80 1.94 6.91
N ASP A 30 7.66 1.28 6.15
CA ASP A 30 7.76 1.43 4.70
C ASP A 30 6.53 0.85 3.98
N LYS A 31 5.94 -0.20 4.56
CA LYS A 31 4.74 -0.87 4.04
C LYS A 31 3.44 -0.32 4.64
N LEU A 32 3.52 0.70 5.50
CA LEU A 32 2.36 1.38 6.07
C LEU A 32 2.14 2.71 5.36
N PHE A 33 0.98 2.85 4.73
CA PHE A 33 0.57 4.04 4.00
C PHE A 33 -0.56 4.75 4.72
N LYS A 34 -0.56 6.08 4.68
CA LYS A 34 -1.63 6.85 5.31
C LYS A 34 -2.88 6.76 4.42
N GLU A 35 -3.97 6.22 4.94
CA GLU A 35 -5.26 6.06 4.25
C GLU A 35 -6.12 7.33 4.29
N GLU A 36 -5.52 8.46 4.68
CA GLU A 36 -6.16 9.77 4.60
C GLU A 36 -6.09 10.26 3.15
N GLN A 37 -7.07 9.84 2.36
CA GLN A 37 -7.57 10.47 1.14
C GLN A 37 -6.55 11.38 0.42
N GLU A 38 -5.62 10.79 -0.33
CA GLU A 38 -5.08 11.46 -1.51
C GLU A 38 -5.33 10.56 -2.72
N LYS A 39 -6.47 10.83 -3.38
CA LYS A 39 -6.68 10.45 -4.77
C LYS A 39 -5.53 11.05 -5.60
N GLY A 40 -4.51 10.26 -5.89
CA GLY A 40 -3.58 10.54 -6.99
C GLY A 40 -2.10 10.55 -6.64
N GLN A 41 -1.50 9.36 -6.55
CA GLN A 41 -0.11 9.23 -7.00
C GLN A 41 0.04 8.05 -7.96
N ARG A 42 -0.24 8.40 -9.23
CA ARG A 42 0.36 7.93 -10.47
C ARG A 42 1.03 6.54 -10.46
N ARG A 43 0.36 5.61 -11.14
CA ARG A 43 0.90 4.73 -12.20
C ARG A 43 2.43 4.62 -12.26
N LYS A 44 2.95 3.40 -12.04
CA LYS A 44 4.05 2.69 -12.75
C LYS A 44 4.52 1.56 -11.83
N GLY A 45 4.52 0.27 -12.19
CA GLY A 45 4.21 -0.41 -13.43
C GLY A 45 4.57 -1.89 -13.26
N ALA A 46 3.92 -2.75 -14.04
CA ALA A 46 4.39 -4.07 -14.43
C ALA A 46 3.39 -4.54 -15.50
N VAL A 47 3.53 -4.10 -16.74
CA VAL A 47 4.44 -4.64 -17.77
C VAL A 47 3.98 -6.03 -18.24
N THR A 48 3.60 -6.05 -19.53
CA THR A 48 3.65 -7.16 -20.50
C THR A 48 2.85 -8.43 -20.23
N ALA A 49 1.85 -8.69 -21.07
CA ALA A 49 1.78 -9.87 -21.94
C ALA A 49 0.41 -9.92 -22.64
N GLN A 50 0.32 -9.38 -23.86
CA GLN A 50 -0.62 -9.91 -24.85
C GLN A 50 0.18 -10.11 -26.13
N VAL A 51 0.83 -11.28 -26.19
CA VAL A 51 1.47 -11.78 -27.40
C VAL A 51 0.37 -12.20 -28.38
N ASN A 52 0.45 -11.57 -29.54
CA ASN A 52 -0.24 -11.78 -30.80
C ASN A 52 -0.55 -13.26 -31.14
N PRO A 53 -1.81 -13.66 -31.44
CA PRO A 53 -2.06 -14.88 -32.20
C PRO A 53 -1.83 -14.61 -33.70
N LYS A 54 -0.70 -15.12 -34.22
CA LYS A 54 -0.39 -15.28 -35.65
C LYS A 54 -0.75 -16.73 -36.07
N PRO A 55 -0.94 -17.05 -37.37
CA PRO A 55 -1.66 -16.40 -38.46
C PRO A 55 -3.03 -17.05 -38.77
#